data_AF-A0A813GTX4-F1
#
_entry.id   AF-A0A813GTX4-F1
#
_cell.length_a   1.000
_cell.length_b   1.000
_cell.length_c   1.000
_cell.angle_alpha   90.00
_cell.angle_beta   90.00
_cell.angle_gamma   90.00
#
_symmetry.space_group_name_H-M   'P 1'
#
loop_
_entity.id
_entity.type
_entity.pdbx_description
1 polymer ?
#
loop_
_entity_poly.entity_id
_entity_poly.type
_entity_poly.pdbx_seq_one_letter_code
_entity_poly.pdbx_strand_id
1 'polypeptide(L)'
;GQVCMAVSQRGEIWSWGRNQACGVLGLGPDIPSCAKKDGQAVPLPTPVLCLRHKLRVAQVTTSGLTTICLSHLGAVLSWGCGIDGVHGHGHRLDHPSPKVIAGLVGVPIVQVAMGPRHALILGREGEVISWGHARGAWEAQ
;
A
#
# COMPACT_ATOMS: atom_id res chain seq x y z
N GLY A 1 -6.85 11.01 13.53
CA GLY A 1 -6.85 10.17 12.32
C GLY A 1 -5.46 10.22 11.70
N GLN A 2 -4.86 9.08 11.36
CA GLN A 2 -3.43 9.05 11.04
C GLN A 2 -3.12 9.07 9.55
N VAL A 3 -3.88 8.42 8.66
CA VAL A 3 -3.64 8.45 7.20
C VAL A 3 -4.98 8.44 6.47
N CYS A 4 -5.10 9.22 5.39
CA CYS A 4 -6.25 9.24 4.50
C CYS A 4 -5.79 9.04 3.06
N MET A 5 -6.60 8.31 2.29
CA MET A 5 -6.36 8.00 0.89
C MET A 5 -7.65 8.22 0.10
N ALA A 6 -7.54 8.73 -1.12
CA ALA A 6 -8.65 8.84 -2.05
C ALA A 6 -8.20 8.46 -3.46
N VAL A 7 -9.14 7.95 -4.26
CA VAL A 7 -8.93 7.63 -5.68
C VAL A 7 -9.99 8.38 -6.48
N SER A 8 -9.56 9.11 -7.51
CA SER A 8 -10.47 9.80 -8.42
C SER A 8 -11.09 8.85 -9.45
N GLN A 9 -12.17 9.25 -10.12
CA GLN A 9 -12.75 8.49 -11.24
C GLN A 9 -11.74 8.25 -12.39
N ARG A 10 -10.72 9.10 -12.51
CA ARG A 10 -9.64 8.95 -13.50
C ARG A 10 -8.60 7.91 -13.07
N GLY A 11 -8.64 7.47 -11.82
CA GLY A 11 -7.69 6.53 -11.21
C GLY A 11 -6.45 7.20 -10.63
N GLU A 12 -6.53 8.50 -10.32
CA GLU A 12 -5.47 9.24 -9.63
C GLU A 12 -5.62 9.06 -8.11
N ILE A 13 -4.51 8.80 -7.43
CA ILE A 13 -4.48 8.60 -5.98
C ILE A 13 -3.98 9.87 -5.26
N TRP A 14 -4.65 10.19 -4.16
CA TRP A 14 -4.35 11.31 -3.28
C TRP A 14 -4.18 10.81 -1.86
N SER A 15 -3.18 11.31 -1.16
CA SER A 15 -2.87 10.92 0.22
C SER A 15 -2.63 12.15 1.09
N TRP A 16 -3.07 12.06 2.35
CA TRP A 16 -2.87 13.11 3.36
C TRP A 16 -2.96 12.53 4.78
N GLY A 17 -2.62 13.34 5.77
CA GLY A 17 -2.52 12.95 7.17
C GLY A 17 -1.08 12.83 7.65
N ARG A 18 -0.86 12.06 8.71
CA ARG A 18 0.44 11.84 9.34
C ARG A 18 1.35 11.02 8.41
N ASN A 19 2.44 11.63 7.96
CA ASN A 19 3.43 10.92 7.15
C ASN A 19 4.41 10.16 8.05
N GLN A 20 4.15 8.87 8.26
CA GLN A 20 4.97 8.01 9.11
C GLN A 20 6.42 7.86 8.62
N ALA A 21 7.37 7.51 9.53
CA ALA A 21 8.79 7.20 9.24
C ALA A 21 8.96 6.37 7.94
N CYS A 22 8.03 5.44 7.74
CA CYS A 22 7.98 4.50 6.63
C CYS A 22 7.41 5.04 5.30
N GLY A 23 6.99 6.29 5.21
CA GLY A 23 6.45 6.90 3.99
C GLY A 23 5.10 6.32 3.54
N VAL A 24 4.20 6.00 4.48
CA VAL A 24 2.87 5.41 4.22
C VAL A 24 1.99 6.22 3.25
N LEU A 25 2.26 7.52 3.07
CA LEU A 25 1.57 8.36 2.09
C LEU A 25 2.01 8.12 0.64
N GLY A 26 3.14 7.44 0.42
CA GLY A 26 3.64 7.09 -0.91
C GLY A 26 4.21 8.26 -1.71
N LEU A 27 4.45 9.41 -1.05
CA LEU A 27 4.87 10.66 -1.70
C LEU A 27 6.37 10.71 -2.00
N GLY A 28 7.11 9.65 -1.70
CA GLY A 28 8.55 9.56 -1.90
C GLY A 28 9.38 9.99 -0.69
N PRO A 29 10.71 9.82 -0.77
CA PRO A 29 11.63 10.09 0.34
C PRO A 29 11.81 11.59 0.63
N ASP A 30 11.50 12.45 -0.35
CA ASP A 30 11.75 13.89 -0.27
C ASP A 30 10.71 14.63 0.59
N ILE A 31 9.57 13.98 0.88
CA ILE A 31 8.57 14.55 1.79
C ILE A 31 8.98 14.20 3.22
N PRO A 32 9.19 15.21 4.10
CA PRO A 32 9.63 14.99 5.47
C PRO A 32 8.74 13.95 6.14
N SER A 33 9.38 12.84 6.47
CA SER A 33 8.76 11.79 7.23
C SER A 33 8.80 12.15 8.72
N CYS A 34 7.79 11.76 9.50
CA CYS A 34 7.68 12.07 10.93
C CYS A 34 8.70 11.35 11.83
N ALA A 35 9.86 10.96 11.30
CA ALA A 35 11.01 10.51 12.08
C ALA A 35 11.50 11.57 13.09
N LYS A 36 11.07 12.83 12.96
CA LYS A 36 11.25 13.90 13.96
C LYS A 36 10.00 14.01 14.84
N LYS A 37 10.18 14.21 16.15
CA LYS A 37 9.11 14.27 17.17
C LYS A 37 7.96 15.27 16.86
N ASP A 38 8.19 16.23 15.96
CA ASP A 38 7.22 17.22 15.47
C ASP A 38 6.75 16.95 14.03
N GLY A 39 6.60 15.67 13.67
CA GLY A 39 6.33 15.25 12.29
C GLY A 39 5.20 16.01 11.61
N GLN A 40 5.54 16.70 10.52
CA GLN A 40 4.56 17.42 9.71
C GLN A 40 3.56 16.44 9.12
N ALA A 41 2.30 16.57 9.55
CA ALA A 41 1.19 16.00 8.82
C ALA A 41 1.08 16.72 7.48
N VAL A 42 0.72 15.98 6.43
CA VAL A 42 0.29 16.53 5.16
C VAL A 42 -1.20 16.92 5.35
N PRO A 43 -1.54 18.21 5.49
CA PRO A 43 -2.88 18.60 5.95
C PRO A 43 -3.93 18.54 4.82
N LEU A 44 -3.48 18.56 3.57
CA LEU A 44 -4.32 18.62 2.39
C LEU A 44 -4.09 17.39 1.51
N PRO A 45 -5.13 16.90 0.80
CA PRO A 45 -4.97 15.88 -0.21
C PRO A 45 -3.82 16.23 -1.15
N THR A 46 -2.80 15.37 -1.20
CA THR A 46 -1.62 15.54 -2.05
C THR A 46 -1.55 14.40 -3.05
N PRO A 47 -1.34 14.67 -4.35
CA PRO A 47 -1.34 13.61 -5.36
C PRO A 47 -0.09 12.74 -5.25
N VAL A 48 -0.26 11.42 -5.33
CA VAL A 48 0.86 10.46 -5.37
C VAL A 48 1.39 10.39 -6.80
N LEU A 49 2.21 11.38 -7.16
CA LEU A 49 2.63 11.62 -8.55
C LEU A 49 3.42 10.47 -9.18
N CYS A 50 4.11 9.64 -8.39
CA CYS A 50 4.90 8.52 -8.91
C CYS A 50 4.05 7.43 -9.58
N LEU A 51 2.75 7.38 -9.30
CA LEU A 51 1.78 6.49 -9.97
C LEU A 51 1.07 7.16 -11.14
N ARG A 52 1.10 8.49 -11.20
CA ARG A 52 0.43 9.27 -12.25
C ARG A 52 1.01 8.87 -13.61
N HIS A 53 0.14 8.68 -14.59
CA HIS A 53 0.46 8.24 -15.95
C HIS A 53 1.07 6.83 -16.10
N LYS A 54 1.44 6.16 -15.00
CA LYS A 54 1.94 4.77 -15.04
C LYS A 54 0.82 3.74 -14.90
N LEU A 55 -0.17 4.05 -14.06
CA LEU A 55 -1.30 3.16 -13.81
C LEU A 55 -2.54 3.95 -13.39
N ARG A 56 -3.71 3.36 -13.64
CA ARG A 56 -4.98 3.85 -13.11
C ARG A 56 -5.37 2.99 -11.92
N VAL A 57 -5.46 3.61 -10.75
CA VAL A 57 -5.86 2.92 -9.51
C VAL A 57 -7.37 2.69 -9.52
N ALA A 58 -7.79 1.46 -9.23
CA ALA A 58 -9.18 1.06 -9.05
C ALA A 58 -9.57 1.04 -7.56
N GLN A 59 -8.66 0.63 -6.68
CA GLN A 59 -8.90 0.53 -5.24
C GLN A 59 -7.65 0.91 -4.45
N VAL A 60 -7.82 1.51 -3.28
CA VAL A 60 -6.76 1.76 -2.29
C VAL A 60 -7.25 1.37 -0.90
N THR A 61 -6.38 0.81 -0.08
CA THR A 61 -6.64 0.49 1.33
C THR A 61 -5.40 0.73 2.17
N THR A 62 -5.58 1.01 3.46
CA THR A 62 -4.48 1.27 4.40
C THR A 62 -4.76 0.65 5.77
N SER A 63 -3.71 0.18 6.42
CA SER A 63 -3.71 -0.34 7.80
C SER A 63 -3.08 0.63 8.80
N GLY A 64 -2.84 1.88 8.40
CA GLY A 64 -2.21 2.94 9.20
C GLY A 64 -0.69 3.04 9.04
N LEU A 65 -0.01 1.91 8.84
CA LEU A 65 1.44 1.84 8.57
C LEU A 65 1.79 1.44 7.14
N THR A 66 0.86 0.74 6.48
CA THR A 66 1.05 0.17 5.15
C THR A 66 -0.16 0.50 4.29
N THR A 67 0.10 0.78 3.03
CA THR A 67 -0.92 1.06 2.03
C THR A 67 -0.77 0.07 0.88
N ILE A 68 -1.91 -0.42 0.39
CA ILE A 68 -2.00 -1.28 -0.79
C ILE A 68 -2.92 -0.60 -1.80
N CYS A 69 -2.56 -0.65 -3.08
CA CYS A 69 -3.46 -0.27 -4.15
C CYS A 69 -3.55 -1.34 -5.23
N LEU A 70 -4.73 -1.37 -5.86
CA LEU A 70 -5.07 -2.22 -7.00
C LEU A 70 -5.26 -1.33 -8.22
N SER A 71 -4.59 -1.65 -9.32
CA SER A 71 -4.83 -1.01 -10.60
C SER A 71 -6.01 -1.63 -11.35
N HIS A 72 -6.59 -0.91 -12.32
CA HIS A 72 -7.62 -1.44 -13.21
C HIS A 72 -7.16 -2.66 -14.05
N LEU A 73 -5.85 -2.88 -14.17
CA LEU A 73 -5.27 -4.02 -14.89
C LEU A 73 -4.95 -5.20 -13.96
N GLY A 74 -5.34 -5.15 -12.69
CA GLY A 74 -5.11 -6.22 -11.72
C GLY A 74 -3.73 -6.19 -11.05
N ALA A 75 -2.85 -5.25 -11.41
CA ALA A 75 -1.56 -5.10 -10.73
C ALA A 75 -1.76 -4.58 -9.29
N VAL A 76 -1.08 -5.21 -8.33
CA VAL A 76 -1.08 -4.83 -6.91
C VAL A 76 0.24 -4.18 -6.53
N LEU A 77 0.15 -3.02 -5.88
CA LEU A 77 1.30 -2.29 -5.35
C LEU A 77 1.12 -2.04 -3.86
N SER A 78 2.24 -1.98 -3.14
CA SER A 78 2.29 -1.72 -1.71
C SER A 78 3.44 -0.82 -1.33
N TRP A 79 3.28 -0.09 -0.24
CA TRP A 79 4.29 0.79 0.35
C TRP A 79 3.97 1.08 1.82
N GLY A 80 4.90 1.73 2.52
CA GLY A 80 4.85 1.95 3.96
C GLY A 80 5.78 0.98 4.70
N CYS A 81 5.36 0.57 5.89
CA CYS A 81 6.24 -0.07 6.86
C CYS A 81 6.53 -1.55 6.57
N GLY A 82 7.83 -1.87 6.62
CA GLY A 82 8.52 -3.16 6.66
C GLY A 82 7.98 -4.21 7.61
N ILE A 83 7.47 -3.74 8.74
CA ILE A 83 7.26 -4.58 9.92
C ILE A 83 6.24 -5.68 9.60
N ASP A 84 6.54 -6.88 10.09
CA ASP A 84 5.74 -8.10 9.89
C ASP A 84 5.57 -8.57 8.43
N GLY A 85 6.26 -7.96 7.45
CA GLY A 85 6.17 -8.33 6.04
C GLY A 85 4.80 -8.06 5.41
N VAL A 86 4.01 -7.16 5.99
CA VAL A 86 2.59 -6.91 5.64
C VAL A 86 2.42 -6.27 4.25
N HIS A 87 3.48 -5.78 3.62
CA HIS A 87 3.46 -5.34 2.22
C HIS A 87 3.87 -6.42 1.21
N GLY A 88 4.12 -7.66 1.64
CA GLY A 88 4.15 -8.80 0.71
C GLY A 88 5.37 -8.86 -0.21
N HIS A 89 6.43 -8.08 0.04
CA HIS A 89 7.65 -8.11 -0.77
C HIS A 89 8.66 -9.20 -0.36
N GLY A 90 8.31 -10.08 0.58
CA GLY A 90 9.20 -11.14 1.07
C GLY A 90 10.35 -10.67 1.97
N HIS A 91 10.35 -9.38 2.37
CA HIS A 91 11.35 -8.81 3.27
C HIS A 91 10.72 -7.75 4.18
N ARG A 92 11.44 -7.32 5.23
CA ARG A 92 10.93 -6.38 6.26
C ARG A 92 11.45 -4.95 6.12
N LEU A 93 11.76 -4.51 4.90
CA LEU A 93 12.26 -3.14 4.68
C LEU A 93 11.09 -2.21 4.37
N ASP A 94 11.20 -0.96 4.82
CA ASP A 94 10.24 0.09 4.49
C ASP A 94 10.34 0.48 3.02
N HIS A 95 9.21 0.82 2.42
CA HIS A 95 9.14 1.38 1.06
C HIS A 95 8.38 2.71 1.12
N PRO A 96 9.03 3.87 0.99
CA PRO A 96 8.34 5.17 1.05
C PRO A 96 7.56 5.51 -0.23
N SER A 97 7.66 4.66 -1.25
CA SER A 97 7.01 4.82 -2.55
C SER A 97 6.33 3.51 -2.96
N PRO A 98 5.20 3.58 -3.69
CA PRO A 98 4.54 2.41 -4.28
C PRO A 98 5.48 1.48 -5.03
N LYS A 99 5.45 0.20 -4.68
CA LYS A 99 6.23 -0.87 -5.32
C LYS A 99 5.32 -2.04 -5.69
N VAL A 100 5.55 -2.62 -6.87
CA VAL A 100 4.80 -3.81 -7.31
C VAL A 100 5.13 -5.01 -6.42
N ILE A 101 4.11 -5.78 -6.04
CA ILE A 101 4.29 -7.05 -5.35
C ILE A 101 4.61 -8.12 -6.40
N ALA A 102 5.89 -8.50 -6.50
CA ALA A 102 6.38 -9.40 -7.55
C ALA A 102 5.65 -10.76 -7.57
N GLY A 103 5.32 -11.32 -6.40
CA GLY A 103 4.62 -12.60 -6.29
C GLY A 103 3.17 -12.60 -6.81
N LEU A 104 2.61 -11.43 -7.14
CA LEU A 104 1.26 -11.28 -7.68
C LEU A 104 1.25 -10.91 -9.16
N VAL A 105 2.43 -10.76 -9.78
CA VAL A 105 2.53 -10.46 -11.21
C VAL A 105 1.97 -11.62 -12.02
N GLY A 106 1.04 -11.33 -12.93
CA GLY A 106 0.36 -12.34 -13.74
C GLY A 106 -0.93 -12.88 -13.13
N VAL A 107 -1.22 -12.57 -11.86
CA VAL A 107 -2.50 -12.93 -11.23
C VAL A 107 -3.51 -11.79 -11.44
N PRO A 108 -4.69 -12.04 -12.06
CA PRO A 108 -5.67 -11.00 -12.33
C PRO A 108 -6.46 -10.64 -11.06
N ILE A 109 -5.88 -9.81 -10.19
CA ILE A 109 -6.51 -9.39 -8.94
C ILE A 109 -7.72 -8.47 -9.20
N VAL A 110 -8.82 -8.72 -8.50
CA VAL A 110 -10.07 -7.96 -8.61
C VAL A 110 -10.43 -7.20 -7.33
N GLN A 111 -9.89 -7.59 -6.17
CA GLN A 111 -10.13 -6.90 -4.92
C GLN A 111 -8.94 -7.02 -3.96
N VAL A 112 -8.72 -5.97 -3.17
CA VAL A 112 -7.73 -5.95 -2.09
C VAL A 112 -8.39 -5.58 -0.76
N ALA A 113 -7.92 -6.12 0.35
CA ALA A 113 -8.37 -5.76 1.70
C ALA A 113 -7.19 -5.81 2.67
N MET A 114 -7.25 -4.99 3.73
CA MET A 114 -6.24 -4.96 4.78
C MET A 114 -6.88 -4.95 6.15
N GLY A 115 -6.35 -5.78 7.03
CA GLY A 115 -6.48 -5.65 8.47
C GLY A 115 -5.25 -4.96 9.08
N PRO A 116 -5.21 -4.82 10.42
CA PRO A 116 -4.11 -4.11 11.10
C PRO A 116 -2.72 -4.73 10.89
N ARG A 117 -2.63 -6.03 10.63
CA ARG A 117 -1.37 -6.76 10.41
C ARG A 117 -1.46 -7.84 9.33
N HIS A 118 -2.46 -7.80 8.48
CA HIS A 118 -2.61 -8.77 7.40
C HIS A 118 -3.26 -8.12 6.18
N ALA A 119 -3.03 -8.70 5.02
CA ALA A 119 -3.66 -8.32 3.77
C ALA A 119 -4.30 -9.54 3.12
N LEU A 120 -5.38 -9.30 2.39
CA LEU A 120 -6.06 -10.29 1.57
C LEU A 120 -6.25 -9.73 0.17
N ILE A 121 -6.19 -10.62 -0.82
CA ILE A 121 -6.52 -10.31 -2.20
C ILE A 121 -7.46 -11.38 -2.73
N LEU A 122 -8.33 -10.96 -3.65
CA LEU A 122 -9.21 -11.84 -4.41
C LEU A 122 -8.82 -11.73 -5.88
N GLY A 123 -8.47 -12.86 -6.48
CA GLY A 123 -8.27 -12.94 -7.91
C GLY A 123 -9.56 -13.23 -8.67
N ARG A 124 -9.50 -13.08 -10.00
CA ARG A 124 -10.66 -13.14 -10.88
C ARG A 124 -11.35 -14.50 -10.88
N GLU A 125 -10.60 -15.57 -10.65
CA GLU A 125 -11.11 -16.95 -10.63
C GLU A 125 -11.61 -17.36 -9.23
N GLY A 126 -11.64 -16.41 -8.28
CA GLY A 126 -12.11 -16.64 -6.91
C GLY A 126 -11.00 -17.08 -5.94
N GLU A 127 -9.75 -17.11 -6.39
CA GLU A 127 -8.61 -17.42 -5.54
C GLU A 127 -8.40 -16.32 -4.49
N VAL A 128 -8.25 -16.73 -3.21
CA VAL A 128 -7.98 -15.81 -2.10
C VAL A 128 -6.58 -16.07 -1.59
N ILE A 129 -5.74 -15.04 -1.64
CA ILE A 129 -4.37 -15.09 -1.11
C ILE A 129 -4.30 -14.11 0.07
N SER A 130 -3.66 -14.52 1.16
CA SER A 130 -3.47 -13.67 2.34
C SER A 130 -2.05 -13.75 2.86
N TRP A 131 -1.55 -12.63 3.39
CA TRP A 131 -0.23 -12.57 4.01
C TRP A 131 -0.21 -11.60 5.19
N GLY A 132 0.85 -11.66 6.00
CA GLY A 132 1.07 -10.82 7.16
C GLY A 132 1.24 -11.61 8.46
N HIS A 133 1.06 -10.95 9.60
CA HIS A 133 1.31 -11.52 10.91
C HIS A 133 0.19 -12.49 11.32
N ALA A 134 0.41 -13.78 11.07
CA ALA A 134 -0.33 -14.86 11.70
C ALA A 134 0.47 -15.40 12.89
N ARG A 135 -0.18 -15.66 14.04
CA ARG A 135 0.37 -16.56 15.07
C ARG A 135 0.31 -18.03 14.61
N GLY A 136 0.68 -18.30 13.36
CA GLY A 136 0.52 -19.57 12.66
C GLY A 136 0.69 -19.34 11.17
N ALA A 137 1.95 -19.25 10.73
CA ALA A 137 2.28 -19.08 9.32
C ALA A 137 1.96 -20.36 8.54
N TRP A 138 1.50 -20.20 7.30
CA TRP A 138 1.63 -21.23 6.28
C TRP A 138 2.93 -21.01 5.51
N GLU A 139 3.56 -22.11 5.08
CA GLU A 139 4.68 -22.19 4.15
C GLU A 139 4.13 -22.35 2.71
N ALA A 140 4.74 -21.68 1.75
CA ALA A 140 4.49 -21.95 0.33
C ALA A 140 5.30 -23.18 -0.11
N GLN A 141 4.65 -24.13 -0.79
CA GLN A 141 5.33 -25.17 -1.58
C GLN A 141 5.84 -24.59 -2.91
#